data_AF-A0A175WAU0-F1
#
_entry.id   AF-A0A175WAU0-F1
#
_cell.length_a   1.000
_cell.length_b   1.000
_cell.length_c   1.000
_cell.angle_alpha   90.00
_cell.angle_beta   90.00
_cell.angle_gamma   90.00
#
_symmetry.space_group_name_H-M   'P 1'
#
loop_
_entity.id
_entity.type
_entity.pdbx_description
1 polymer ?
#
loop_
_entity_poly.entity_id
_entity_poly.type
_entity_poly.pdbx_seq_one_letter_code
_entity_poly.pdbx_strand_id
1 'polypeptide(L)'
;MPWSLGEEPSTCVLDVGRTPCDIRLVETNGCVGRYTCLNHCWGGKQPLTTTKDNFQQHLASISWDMIPKTFQEAIMFNWYLGIQDLWIDSMCAIYANTYVTIAASSALISTQGLFIQETWDLLSLRICSSGSQHVEIFGRRAAPDHPRTQMVPGEEGNEDWPLFERGWVFQERLMSPRVVHFLRHEVAWECGQSTLCQCTAIKPTRKSEYRQALMQSTPSAVAEEWRRLVQVYSCLELSFGSDKLPALSGLAKQMAKRRPGARYLAVVWSDSGNGPALNPMVPFGVSSRNRRGACD
;
A
#
# COMPACT_ATOMS: atom_id res chain seq x y z
N MET A 1 14.40 -18.48 5.62
CA MET A 1 13.37 -19.54 5.68
C MET A 1 12.06 -18.93 5.22
N PRO A 2 11.40 -19.45 4.17
CA PRO A 2 10.03 -19.04 3.85
C PRO A 2 9.14 -19.54 5.00
N TRP A 3 8.25 -18.68 5.47
CA TRP A 3 7.29 -19.03 6.50
C TRP A 3 6.34 -20.11 5.97
N SER A 4 6.13 -21.18 6.74
CA SER A 4 5.02 -22.11 6.51
C SER A 4 3.74 -21.46 7.02
N LEU A 5 2.75 -21.28 6.13
CA LEU A 5 1.39 -20.77 6.39
C LEU A 5 0.52 -21.73 7.25
N GLY A 6 1.13 -22.51 8.15
CA GLY A 6 0.57 -23.77 8.66
C GLY A 6 -0.40 -23.72 9.84
N GLU A 7 -0.79 -22.54 10.37
CA GLU A 7 -1.65 -22.47 11.57
C GLU A 7 -2.79 -21.44 11.49
N GLU A 8 -2.99 -20.78 10.35
CA GLU A 8 -4.09 -19.81 10.18
C GLU A 8 -5.19 -20.36 9.26
N PRO A 9 -6.48 -20.04 9.53
CA PRO A 9 -7.62 -20.59 8.79
C PRO A 9 -7.47 -20.37 7.29
N SER A 10 -7.80 -21.43 6.52
CA SER A 10 -7.82 -21.52 5.05
C SER A 10 -7.70 -20.16 4.34
N THR A 11 -6.48 -19.81 3.99
CA THR A 11 -6.18 -18.57 3.27
C THR A 11 -6.66 -18.70 1.83
N CYS A 12 -7.67 -17.93 1.46
CA CYS A 12 -8.21 -17.90 0.10
C CYS A 12 -7.54 -16.79 -0.71
N VAL A 13 -7.17 -17.11 -1.95
CA VAL A 13 -6.66 -16.14 -2.93
C VAL A 13 -7.64 -16.00 -4.09
N LEU A 14 -7.65 -14.86 -4.76
CA LEU A 14 -8.39 -14.69 -6.00
C LEU A 14 -7.54 -15.22 -7.16
N ASP A 15 -7.92 -16.36 -7.73
CA ASP A 15 -7.39 -16.87 -8.99
C ASP A 15 -8.04 -16.06 -10.11
N VAL A 16 -7.24 -15.25 -10.81
CA VAL A 16 -7.70 -14.37 -11.88
C VAL A 16 -7.68 -15.04 -13.26
N GLY A 17 -7.21 -16.30 -13.33
CA GLY A 17 -7.13 -17.10 -14.54
C GLY A 17 -6.47 -16.39 -15.72
N ARG A 18 -6.96 -16.65 -16.94
CA ARG A 18 -6.48 -16.02 -18.17
C ARG A 18 -7.50 -15.09 -18.82
N THR A 19 -8.76 -15.28 -18.49
CA THR A 19 -9.89 -14.54 -19.05
C THR A 19 -10.87 -14.13 -17.93
N PRO A 20 -11.73 -13.13 -18.16
CA PRO A 20 -12.76 -12.74 -17.20
C PRO A 20 -13.68 -13.88 -16.73
N CYS A 21 -13.81 -14.97 -17.51
CA CYS A 21 -14.65 -16.12 -17.18
C CYS A 21 -14.01 -17.10 -16.18
N ASP A 22 -12.70 -16.99 -15.96
CA ASP A 22 -11.93 -17.93 -15.13
C ASP A 22 -11.83 -17.51 -13.66
N ILE A 23 -12.33 -16.32 -13.31
CA ILE A 23 -12.10 -15.68 -12.01
C ILE A 23 -12.86 -16.42 -10.91
N ARG A 24 -12.16 -16.79 -9.83
CA ARG A 24 -12.75 -17.50 -8.67
C ARG A 24 -11.87 -17.37 -7.43
N LEU A 25 -12.42 -17.71 -6.27
CA LEU A 25 -11.64 -17.95 -5.07
C LEU A 25 -11.02 -19.36 -5.10
N VAL A 26 -9.78 -19.46 -4.65
CA VAL A 26 -9.09 -20.73 -4.47
C VAL A 26 -8.55 -20.79 -3.06
N GLU A 27 -8.84 -21.89 -2.35
CA GLU A 27 -8.18 -22.21 -1.10
C GLU A 27 -6.72 -22.56 -1.38
N THR A 28 -5.79 -21.80 -0.82
CA THR A 28 -4.36 -21.97 -1.16
C THR A 28 -3.80 -23.31 -0.68
N ASN A 29 -4.34 -23.88 0.41
CA ASN A 29 -3.92 -25.18 0.96
C ASN A 29 -2.38 -25.33 1.12
N GLY A 30 -1.69 -24.22 1.43
CA GLY A 30 -0.24 -24.18 1.59
C GLY A 30 0.58 -24.14 0.28
N CYS A 31 -0.07 -23.96 -0.87
CA CYS A 31 0.59 -23.77 -2.16
C CYS A 31 1.55 -22.57 -2.13
N VAL A 32 2.65 -22.69 -2.89
CA VAL A 32 3.67 -21.65 -3.03
C VAL A 32 3.69 -21.20 -4.49
N GLY A 33 3.60 -19.88 -4.71
CA GLY A 33 3.56 -19.29 -6.04
C GLY A 33 3.89 -17.81 -6.02
N ARG A 34 4.01 -17.21 -7.22
CA ARG A 34 4.03 -15.74 -7.33
C ARG A 34 2.59 -15.24 -7.25
N TYR A 35 2.36 -14.29 -6.38
CA TYR A 35 1.09 -13.60 -6.24
C TYR A 35 1.33 -12.10 -6.11
N THR A 36 0.29 -11.32 -6.39
CA THR A 36 0.26 -9.89 -6.10
C THR A 36 -0.66 -9.62 -4.91
N CYS A 37 -0.52 -8.46 -4.27
CA CYS A 37 -1.50 -7.98 -3.30
C CYS A 37 -2.15 -6.69 -3.80
N LEU A 38 -3.35 -6.37 -3.32
CA LEU A 38 -4.04 -5.10 -3.62
C LEU A 38 -4.29 -4.27 -2.37
N ASN A 39 -3.65 -3.10 -2.31
CA ASN A 39 -4.02 -2.05 -1.35
C ASN A 39 -5.07 -1.14 -1.98
N HIS A 40 -6.23 -1.03 -1.32
CA HIS A 40 -7.33 -0.19 -1.79
C HIS A 40 -8.09 0.44 -0.62
N CYS A 41 -8.83 1.50 -0.90
CA CYS A 41 -9.78 2.07 0.04
C CYS A 41 -11.09 1.26 0.03
N TRP A 42 -11.48 0.75 1.21
CA TRP A 42 -12.68 -0.07 1.41
C TRP A 42 -13.99 0.75 1.29
N GLY A 43 -13.89 2.09 1.29
CA GLY A 43 -15.01 3.00 1.51
C GLY A 43 -16.18 2.82 0.54
N GLY A 44 -17.34 3.35 0.93
CA GLY A 44 -18.56 3.27 0.15
C GLY A 44 -19.21 1.89 0.16
N LYS A 45 -20.00 1.60 -0.88
CA LYS A 45 -20.60 0.27 -1.07
C LYS A 45 -19.51 -0.70 -1.52
N GLN A 46 -19.47 -1.87 -0.90
CA GLN A 46 -18.61 -2.98 -1.33
C GLN A 46 -19.47 -3.93 -2.17
N PRO A 47 -19.44 -3.84 -3.50
CA PRO A 47 -20.34 -4.61 -4.35
C PRO A 47 -19.97 -6.11 -4.38
N LEU A 48 -18.74 -6.45 -4.02
CA LEU A 48 -18.26 -7.82 -3.92
C LEU A 48 -17.82 -8.10 -2.49
N THR A 49 -18.62 -8.89 -1.78
CA THR A 49 -18.30 -9.38 -0.43
C THR A 49 -18.54 -10.88 -0.39
N THR A 50 -17.53 -11.64 0.02
CA THR A 50 -17.68 -13.08 0.24
C THR A 50 -18.30 -13.29 1.62
N THR A 51 -19.49 -13.88 1.64
CA THR A 51 -20.21 -14.30 2.83
C THR A 51 -20.25 -15.81 2.89
N LYS A 52 -20.69 -16.39 4.01
CA LYS A 52 -20.90 -17.84 4.10
C LYS A 52 -21.87 -18.36 3.04
N ASP A 53 -22.85 -17.55 2.64
CA ASP A 53 -23.91 -17.93 1.71
C ASP A 53 -23.44 -18.00 0.26
N ASN A 54 -22.48 -17.15 -0.14
CA ASN A 54 -21.96 -17.11 -1.52
C ASN A 54 -20.55 -17.70 -1.65
N PHE A 55 -19.94 -18.20 -0.57
CA PHE A 55 -18.58 -18.74 -0.58
C PHE A 55 -18.40 -19.85 -1.63
N GLN A 56 -19.31 -20.84 -1.66
CA GLN A 56 -19.27 -21.94 -2.64
C GLN A 56 -19.45 -21.44 -4.07
N GLN A 57 -20.28 -20.41 -4.28
CA GLN A 57 -20.42 -19.77 -5.58
C GLN A 57 -19.11 -19.09 -6.00
N HIS A 58 -18.48 -18.33 -5.11
CA HIS A 58 -17.22 -17.66 -5.40
C HIS A 58 -16.05 -18.63 -5.63
N LEU A 59 -16.07 -19.82 -5.03
CA LEU A 59 -15.13 -20.91 -5.36
C LEU A 59 -15.32 -21.44 -6.79
N ALA A 60 -16.55 -21.44 -7.29
CA ALA A 60 -16.86 -21.90 -8.65
C ALA A 60 -16.54 -20.82 -9.71
N SER A 61 -17.09 -19.62 -9.54
CA SER A 61 -16.80 -18.45 -10.38
C SER A 61 -17.30 -17.15 -9.76
N ILE A 62 -16.66 -16.05 -10.15
CA ILE A 62 -17.09 -14.68 -9.84
C ILE A 62 -17.29 -13.96 -11.17
N SER A 63 -18.53 -13.51 -11.43
CA SER A 63 -18.84 -12.75 -12.65
C SER A 63 -18.06 -11.43 -12.69
N TRP A 64 -17.47 -11.12 -13.83
CA TRP A 64 -16.74 -9.87 -14.09
C TRP A 64 -17.56 -8.62 -13.72
N ASP A 65 -18.86 -8.62 -14.03
CA ASP A 65 -19.76 -7.49 -13.80
C ASP A 65 -20.02 -7.19 -12.31
N MET A 66 -19.75 -8.18 -11.43
CA MET A 66 -19.84 -8.02 -9.97
C MET A 66 -18.57 -7.44 -9.36
N ILE A 67 -17.45 -7.47 -10.10
CA ILE A 67 -16.14 -7.05 -9.61
C ILE A 67 -16.03 -5.53 -9.71
N PRO A 68 -15.71 -4.81 -8.61
CA PRO A 68 -15.50 -3.37 -8.66
C PRO A 68 -14.40 -2.97 -9.66
N LYS A 69 -14.52 -1.80 -10.29
CA LYS A 69 -13.57 -1.30 -11.30
C LYS A 69 -12.10 -1.33 -10.84
N THR A 70 -11.80 -0.94 -9.60
CA THR A 70 -10.43 -1.01 -9.04
C THR A 70 -9.89 -2.44 -9.03
N PHE A 71 -10.75 -3.43 -8.78
CA PHE A 71 -10.37 -4.84 -8.73
C PHE A 71 -10.24 -5.40 -10.14
N GLN A 72 -11.14 -5.02 -11.05
CA GLN A 72 -11.04 -5.35 -12.48
C GLN A 72 -9.71 -4.87 -13.07
N GLU A 73 -9.32 -3.62 -12.81
CA GLU A 73 -8.06 -3.07 -13.32
C GLU A 73 -6.83 -3.67 -12.62
N ALA A 74 -6.96 -4.08 -11.35
CA ALA A 74 -5.92 -4.87 -10.67
C ALA A 74 -5.74 -6.26 -11.33
N ILE A 75 -6.85 -6.92 -11.67
CA ILE A 75 -6.86 -8.20 -12.41
C ILE A 75 -6.21 -8.02 -13.79
N MET A 76 -6.55 -6.95 -14.52
CA MET A 76 -5.92 -6.65 -15.80
C MET A 76 -4.40 -6.45 -15.65
N PHE A 77 -3.97 -5.72 -14.61
CA PHE A 77 -2.55 -5.56 -14.32
C PHE A 77 -1.86 -6.90 -14.01
N ASN A 78 -2.53 -7.79 -13.28
CA ASN A 78 -2.06 -9.16 -13.05
C ASN A 78 -1.89 -9.96 -14.35
N TRP A 79 -2.83 -9.86 -15.29
CA TRP A 79 -2.69 -10.47 -16.62
C TRP A 79 -1.48 -9.92 -17.38
N TYR A 80 -1.23 -8.60 -17.33
CA TYR A 80 -0.03 -8.00 -17.93
C TYR A 80 1.27 -8.49 -17.30
N LEU A 81 1.27 -8.79 -16.00
CA LEU A 81 2.42 -9.37 -15.29
C LEU A 81 2.59 -10.89 -15.51
N GLY A 82 1.58 -11.57 -16.05
CA GLY A 82 1.52 -13.02 -16.13
C GLY A 82 1.43 -13.71 -14.75
N ILE A 83 0.73 -13.08 -13.79
CA ILE A 83 0.52 -13.60 -12.43
C ILE A 83 -0.98 -13.86 -12.22
N GLN A 84 -1.33 -15.08 -11.80
CA GLN A 84 -2.72 -15.53 -11.67
C GLN A 84 -3.31 -15.26 -10.28
N ASP A 85 -2.47 -15.19 -9.25
CA ASP A 85 -2.93 -15.07 -7.87
C ASP A 85 -2.95 -13.60 -7.43
N LEU A 86 -4.13 -13.10 -7.05
CA LEU A 86 -4.34 -11.78 -6.47
C LEU A 86 -4.86 -11.90 -5.03
N TRP A 87 -4.11 -11.32 -4.09
CA TRP A 87 -4.47 -11.29 -2.68
C TRP A 87 -5.14 -9.95 -2.30
N ILE A 88 -6.32 -10.02 -1.68
CA ILE A 88 -7.10 -8.85 -1.25
C ILE A 88 -7.54 -9.04 0.21
N ASP A 89 -6.60 -8.94 1.16
CA ASP A 89 -6.86 -8.97 2.60
C ASP A 89 -5.63 -8.44 3.39
N SER A 90 -5.79 -8.00 4.63
CA SER A 90 -4.82 -7.22 5.42
C SER A 90 -3.77 -8.02 6.20
N MET A 91 -3.57 -9.30 5.90
CA MET A 91 -2.62 -10.16 6.62
C MET A 91 -1.16 -9.83 6.28
N CYS A 92 -0.38 -9.40 7.28
CA CYS A 92 0.97 -8.87 7.03
C CYS A 92 2.02 -9.91 6.58
N ALA A 93 1.88 -11.19 6.93
CA ALA A 93 2.78 -12.23 6.43
C ALA A 93 2.70 -12.38 4.91
N ILE A 94 1.53 -12.09 4.34
CA ILE A 94 1.25 -12.22 2.91
C ILE A 94 1.86 -11.04 2.16
N TYR A 95 1.70 -9.82 2.64
CA TYR A 95 2.37 -8.65 2.03
C TYR A 95 3.90 -8.77 2.06
N ALA A 96 4.48 -9.37 3.10
CA ALA A 96 5.94 -9.53 3.20
C ALA A 96 6.56 -10.37 2.06
N ASN A 97 5.79 -11.29 1.48
CA ASN A 97 6.27 -12.26 0.48
C ASN A 97 5.66 -12.05 -0.92
N THR A 98 4.84 -11.02 -1.10
CA THR A 98 4.23 -10.68 -2.39
C THR A 98 5.27 -10.37 -3.47
N TYR A 99 4.99 -10.72 -4.72
CA TYR A 99 5.86 -10.38 -5.85
C TYR A 99 5.89 -8.85 -6.05
N VAL A 100 4.71 -8.25 -6.06
CA VAL A 100 4.46 -6.80 -6.09
C VAL A 100 3.09 -6.50 -5.50
N THR A 101 2.98 -5.41 -4.74
CA THR A 101 1.69 -4.88 -4.28
C THR A 101 1.21 -3.79 -5.23
N ILE A 102 -0.03 -3.91 -5.67
CA ILE A 102 -0.76 -2.90 -6.44
C ILE A 102 -1.39 -1.95 -5.43
N ALA A 103 -1.12 -0.66 -5.52
CA ALA A 103 -1.68 0.33 -4.61
C ALA A 103 -2.59 1.31 -5.38
N ALA A 104 -3.90 1.22 -5.14
CA ALA A 104 -4.93 2.11 -5.65
C ALA A 104 -4.88 3.47 -4.94
N SER A 105 -3.75 4.17 -5.09
CA SER A 105 -3.35 5.26 -4.19
C SER A 105 -4.30 6.45 -4.25
N SER A 106 -4.80 6.75 -5.45
CA SER A 106 -5.77 7.84 -5.69
C SER A 106 -7.24 7.41 -5.68
N ALA A 107 -7.54 6.13 -5.48
CA ALA A 107 -8.92 5.65 -5.43
C ALA A 107 -9.47 5.75 -3.98
N LEU A 108 -10.51 6.56 -3.79
CA LEU A 108 -11.27 6.70 -2.53
C LEU A 108 -12.14 5.48 -2.22
N ILE A 109 -12.61 4.77 -3.26
CA ILE A 109 -13.51 3.61 -3.17
C ILE A 109 -13.19 2.60 -4.27
N SER A 110 -13.62 1.35 -4.11
CA SER A 110 -13.31 0.24 -5.03
C SER A 110 -13.90 0.38 -6.45
N THR A 111 -14.84 1.29 -6.68
CA THR A 111 -15.48 1.49 -8.00
C THR A 111 -14.82 2.59 -8.85
N GLN A 112 -13.80 3.30 -8.36
CA GLN A 112 -13.18 4.41 -9.11
C GLN A 112 -12.20 3.93 -10.20
N GLY A 113 -11.49 2.82 -9.94
CA GLY A 113 -10.42 2.33 -10.81
C GLY A 113 -9.01 2.68 -10.31
N LEU A 114 -8.02 1.95 -10.81
CA LEU A 114 -6.59 2.22 -10.77
C LEU A 114 -6.14 3.14 -11.92
N PHE A 115 -6.64 2.92 -13.13
CA PHE A 115 -6.23 3.62 -14.35
C PHE A 115 -6.96 4.97 -14.47
N ILE A 116 -6.90 5.75 -13.40
CA ILE A 116 -7.45 7.11 -13.37
C ILE A 116 -6.58 7.95 -14.30
N GLN A 117 -7.04 8.11 -15.53
CA GLN A 117 -6.33 8.89 -16.54
C GLN A 117 -6.98 10.27 -16.62
N GLU A 118 -6.31 11.29 -16.09
CA GLU A 118 -6.51 12.64 -16.60
C GLU A 118 -5.81 12.75 -17.95
N THR A 119 -6.53 13.24 -18.96
CA THR A 119 -5.96 13.50 -20.28
C THR A 119 -4.97 14.65 -20.16
N TRP A 120 -3.69 14.36 -20.39
CA TRP A 120 -2.67 15.39 -20.54
C TRP A 120 -2.66 15.89 -21.98
N ASP A 121 -2.70 17.21 -22.14
CA ASP A 121 -2.27 17.82 -23.40
C ASP A 121 -0.76 17.63 -23.52
N LEU A 122 -0.34 16.67 -24.35
CA LEU A 122 1.07 16.48 -24.68
C LEU A 122 1.50 17.69 -25.53
N LEU A 123 2.37 18.52 -24.98
CA LEU A 123 2.95 19.62 -25.73
C LEU A 123 4.15 19.07 -26.51
N SER A 124 3.99 18.84 -27.81
CA SER A 124 5.11 18.55 -28.70
C SER A 124 5.66 19.85 -29.28
N LEU A 125 6.92 20.16 -28.99
CA LEU A 125 7.65 21.25 -29.64
C LEU A 125 8.68 20.64 -30.58
N ARG A 126 8.54 20.91 -31.88
CA ARG A 126 9.56 20.56 -32.89
C ARG A 126 10.57 21.70 -32.94
N ILE A 127 11.81 21.42 -32.56
CA ILE A 127 12.90 22.40 -32.66
C ILE A 127 13.82 22.00 -33.80
N CYS A 128 13.99 22.90 -34.77
CA CYS A 128 15.06 22.79 -35.74
C CYS A 128 16.36 23.29 -35.09
N SER A 129 17.28 22.38 -34.79
CA SER A 129 18.65 22.77 -34.47
C SER A 129 19.31 23.29 -35.75
N SER A 130 20.36 24.11 -35.65
CA SER A 130 21.08 24.73 -36.77
C SER A 130 21.91 23.73 -37.63
N GLY A 131 21.44 22.49 -37.77
CA GLY A 131 22.01 21.40 -38.55
C GLY A 131 20.90 20.42 -38.96
N SER A 132 21.18 19.48 -39.85
CA SER A 132 20.21 18.53 -40.43
C SER A 132 19.55 17.55 -39.45
N GLN A 133 19.67 17.75 -38.14
CA GLN A 133 19.01 16.94 -37.12
C GLN A 133 17.83 17.68 -36.49
N HIS A 134 16.64 17.13 -36.70
CA HIS A 134 15.43 17.50 -35.99
C HIS A 134 15.43 16.88 -34.60
N VAL A 135 15.12 17.68 -33.58
CA VAL A 135 14.85 17.20 -32.21
C VAL A 135 13.39 17.46 -31.90
N GLU A 136 12.64 16.40 -31.56
CA GLU A 136 11.30 16.54 -31.00
C GLU A 136 11.41 16.61 -29.48
N ILE A 137 10.96 17.72 -28.90
CA ILE A 137 10.86 17.89 -27.45
C ILE A 137 9.42 17.64 -27.04
N PHE A 138 9.22 16.73 -26.10
CA PHE A 138 7.94 16.45 -25.48
C PHE A 138 7.90 17.10 -24.11
N GLY A 139 6.92 17.97 -23.90
CA GLY A 139 6.58 18.55 -22.62
C GLY A 139 5.26 17.97 -22.12
N ARG A 140 5.20 17.67 -20.83
CA ARG A 140 3.94 17.46 -20.10
C ARG A 140 3.83 18.49 -19.00
N ARG A 141 2.61 18.83 -18.60
CA ARG A 141 2.39 19.58 -17.36
C ARG A 141 2.98 18.76 -16.21
N ALA A 142 3.74 19.43 -15.33
CA ALA A 142 4.17 18.82 -14.08
C ALA A 142 2.92 18.37 -13.30
N ALA A 143 2.95 17.16 -12.77
CA ALA A 143 1.87 16.65 -11.94
C ALA A 143 1.74 17.57 -10.71
N PRO A 144 0.57 18.20 -10.49
CA PRO A 144 0.43 19.30 -9.52
C PRO A 144 0.65 18.86 -8.05
N ASP A 145 0.43 17.57 -7.77
CA ASP A 145 0.65 16.92 -6.48
C ASP A 145 2.16 16.77 -6.17
N HIS A 146 2.98 16.38 -7.14
CA HIS A 146 4.35 15.91 -6.90
C HIS A 146 5.33 16.93 -6.27
N PRO A 147 5.34 18.23 -6.62
CA PRO A 147 6.33 19.19 -6.11
C PRO A 147 6.22 19.50 -4.61
N ARG A 148 5.07 19.18 -3.98
CA ARG A 148 4.79 19.50 -2.57
C ARG A 148 4.67 18.28 -1.69
N THR A 149 4.53 17.10 -2.28
CA THR A 149 4.18 15.89 -1.54
C THR A 149 5.39 15.01 -1.33
N GLN A 150 5.58 14.58 -0.08
CA GLN A 150 6.30 13.34 0.20
C GLN A 150 5.22 12.25 0.23
N MET A 151 5.44 11.08 -0.39
CA MET A 151 4.57 9.90 -0.21
C MET A 151 4.75 9.35 1.22
N VAL A 152 4.47 10.18 2.21
CA VAL A 152 4.63 9.94 3.63
C VAL A 152 3.25 10.12 4.24
N PRO A 153 2.65 9.04 4.76
CA PRO A 153 1.37 9.06 5.45
C PRO A 153 1.28 10.19 6.48
N GLY A 154 0.15 10.88 6.54
CA GLY A 154 -0.12 11.93 7.54
C GLY A 154 0.54 13.29 7.30
N GLU A 155 1.38 13.45 6.26
CA GLU A 155 1.90 14.77 5.87
C GLU A 155 0.83 15.60 5.12
N GLU A 156 0.93 16.92 5.19
CA GLU A 156 0.10 17.83 4.41
C GLU A 156 0.28 17.58 2.90
N GLY A 157 -0.81 17.68 2.14
CA GLY A 157 -0.79 17.55 0.67
C GLY A 157 -1.07 16.15 0.12
N ASN A 158 -1.28 15.14 0.96
CA ASN A 158 -1.69 13.80 0.52
C ASN A 158 -3.18 13.69 0.14
N GLU A 159 -3.90 14.81 -0.04
CA GLU A 159 -5.33 14.83 -0.36
C GLU A 159 -5.66 14.07 -1.66
N ASP A 160 -4.71 14.02 -2.59
CA ASP A 160 -4.82 13.27 -3.85
C ASP A 160 -4.55 11.76 -3.70
N TRP A 161 -4.03 11.33 -2.54
CA TRP A 161 -3.62 9.94 -2.27
C TRP A 161 -4.26 9.38 -0.97
N PRO A 162 -5.60 9.26 -0.91
CA PRO A 162 -6.34 8.84 0.29
C PRO A 162 -5.91 7.49 0.87
N LEU A 163 -5.29 6.63 0.05
CA LEU A 163 -4.79 5.34 0.52
C LEU A 163 -3.73 5.50 1.62
N PHE A 164 -2.95 6.58 1.62
CA PHE A 164 -1.92 6.85 2.63
C PHE A 164 -2.48 7.29 3.97
N GLU A 165 -3.75 7.69 4.03
CA GLU A 165 -4.42 8.02 5.30
C GLU A 165 -4.86 6.76 6.05
N ARG A 166 -4.82 5.58 5.43
CA ARG A 166 -5.32 4.34 6.02
C ARG A 166 -4.28 3.64 6.88
N GLY A 167 -4.63 3.40 8.15
CA GLY A 167 -3.74 2.73 9.11
C GLY A 167 -3.32 1.32 8.69
N TRP A 168 -4.22 0.49 8.16
CA TRP A 168 -3.87 -0.86 7.68
C TRP A 168 -2.86 -0.83 6.53
N VAL A 169 -3.02 0.11 5.59
CA VAL A 169 -2.12 0.27 4.43
C VAL A 169 -0.69 0.57 4.88
N PHE A 170 -0.52 1.25 6.01
CA PHE A 170 0.81 1.60 6.54
C PHE A 170 1.72 0.38 6.67
N GLN A 171 1.21 -0.67 7.31
CA GLN A 171 1.92 -1.93 7.47
C GLN A 171 2.03 -2.68 6.15
N GLU A 172 0.94 -2.81 5.40
CA GLU A 172 0.91 -3.52 4.11
C GLU A 172 1.99 -2.98 3.16
N ARG A 173 2.09 -1.66 3.04
CA ARG A 173 3.07 -0.96 2.21
C ARG A 173 4.51 -1.18 2.66
N LEU A 174 4.80 -1.01 3.96
CA LEU A 174 6.17 -1.13 4.50
C LEU A 174 6.67 -2.58 4.45
N MET A 175 5.77 -3.55 4.66
CA MET A 175 6.08 -4.97 4.58
C MET A 175 6.33 -5.42 3.14
N SER A 176 5.61 -4.85 2.17
CA SER A 176 5.74 -5.19 0.75
C SER A 176 7.15 -4.95 0.21
N PRO A 177 7.82 -5.93 -0.43
CA PRO A 177 9.13 -5.70 -1.06
C PRO A 177 9.10 -4.65 -2.17
N ARG A 178 8.01 -4.60 -2.93
CA ARG A 178 7.79 -3.72 -4.09
C ARG A 178 6.33 -3.30 -4.12
N VAL A 179 6.08 -2.03 -4.40
CA VAL A 179 4.74 -1.47 -4.54
C VAL A 179 4.70 -0.64 -5.82
N VAL A 180 3.64 -0.84 -6.61
CA VAL A 180 3.29 0.00 -7.75
C VAL A 180 2.09 0.83 -7.34
N HIS A 181 2.31 2.13 -7.21
CA HIS A 181 1.29 3.11 -6.88
C HIS A 181 0.65 3.64 -8.15
N PHE A 182 -0.65 3.41 -8.28
CA PHE A 182 -1.49 4.11 -9.25
C PHE A 182 -1.94 5.42 -8.61
N LEU A 183 -1.21 6.51 -8.92
CA LEU A 183 -1.54 7.87 -8.53
C LEU A 183 -2.50 8.47 -9.57
N ARG A 184 -3.06 9.63 -9.24
CA ARG A 184 -4.01 10.37 -10.10
C ARG A 184 -3.44 10.74 -11.47
N HIS A 185 -2.13 10.97 -11.52
CA HIS A 185 -1.46 11.63 -12.64
C HIS A 185 -0.40 10.77 -13.31
N GLU A 186 0.06 9.73 -12.62
CA GLU A 186 1.10 8.82 -13.07
C GLU A 186 1.18 7.56 -12.21
N VAL A 187 2.04 6.64 -12.63
CA VAL A 187 2.42 5.49 -11.83
C VAL A 187 3.73 5.79 -11.09
N ALA A 188 3.81 5.38 -9.83
CA ALA A 188 5.05 5.42 -9.05
C ALA A 188 5.46 4.03 -8.56
N TRP A 189 6.76 3.78 -8.62
CA TRP A 189 7.43 2.61 -8.08
C TRP A 189 7.98 2.89 -6.70
N GLU A 190 7.83 1.94 -5.78
CA GLU A 190 8.41 2.01 -4.46
C GLU A 190 8.93 0.64 -4.01
N CYS A 191 10.23 0.54 -3.73
CA CYS A 191 10.83 -0.65 -3.11
C CYS A 191 11.57 -0.28 -1.83
N GLY A 192 12.24 -1.26 -1.21
CA GLY A 192 13.01 -1.02 0.02
C GLY A 192 14.30 -0.20 -0.14
N GLN A 193 14.58 0.34 -1.32
CA GLN A 193 15.81 1.09 -1.62
C GLN A 193 15.54 2.43 -2.32
N SER A 194 14.45 2.54 -3.09
CA SER A 194 14.15 3.73 -3.86
C SER A 194 12.66 3.90 -4.09
N THR A 195 12.29 5.14 -4.37
CA THR A 195 10.98 5.55 -4.88
C THR A 195 11.21 6.31 -6.17
N LEU A 196 10.50 5.94 -7.23
CA LEU A 196 10.63 6.53 -8.56
C LEU A 196 9.24 6.70 -9.15
N CYS A 197 8.90 7.91 -9.57
CA CYS A 197 7.66 8.18 -10.30
C CYS A 197 7.97 8.52 -11.77
N GLN A 198 6.97 8.49 -12.66
CA GLN A 198 7.19 8.77 -14.09
C GLN A 198 7.79 10.15 -14.34
N CYS A 199 7.47 11.16 -13.53
CA CYS A 199 8.05 12.50 -13.65
C CYS A 199 9.34 12.71 -12.82
N THR A 200 9.81 11.68 -12.11
CA THR A 200 11.02 11.66 -11.25
C THR A 200 11.06 12.70 -10.12
N ALA A 201 9.94 13.38 -9.83
CA ALA A 201 9.86 14.45 -8.84
C ALA A 201 9.53 13.98 -7.40
N ILE A 202 9.00 12.76 -7.22
CA ILE A 202 8.67 12.24 -5.88
C ILE A 202 9.95 11.99 -5.08
N LYS A 203 9.99 12.55 -3.87
CA LYS A 203 11.07 12.29 -2.91
C LYS A 203 10.98 10.86 -2.35
N PRO A 204 12.11 10.24 -1.98
CA PRO A 204 12.12 8.95 -1.29
C PRO A 204 11.18 8.93 -0.09
N THR A 205 10.58 7.78 0.15
CA THR A 205 9.64 7.57 1.23
C THR A 205 10.28 6.87 2.43
N ARG A 206 9.62 6.93 3.59
CA ARG A 206 10.03 6.24 4.84
C ARG A 206 10.24 4.73 4.72
N LYS A 207 9.88 4.12 3.59
CA LYS A 207 10.09 2.69 3.36
C LYS A 207 11.57 2.33 3.21
N SER A 208 12.38 3.20 2.62
CA SER A 208 13.84 3.01 2.56
C SER A 208 14.47 3.02 3.94
N GLU A 209 14.07 3.97 4.79
CA GLU A 209 14.54 4.15 6.16
C GLU A 209 14.15 2.96 7.03
N TYR A 210 12.88 2.52 6.95
CA TYR A 210 12.41 1.29 7.59
C TYR A 210 13.26 0.08 7.18
N ARG A 211 13.52 -0.09 5.88
CA ARG A 211 14.30 -1.23 5.37
C ARG A 211 15.77 -1.13 5.77
N GLN A 212 16.36 0.06 5.80
CA GLN A 212 17.71 0.30 6.26
C GLN A 212 17.86 -0.01 7.76
N ALA A 213 16.89 0.41 8.57
CA ALA A 213 16.80 0.07 9.99
C ALA A 213 16.79 -1.45 10.19
N LEU A 214 16.01 -2.17 9.39
CA LEU A 214 15.96 -3.62 9.45
C LEU A 214 17.22 -4.34 8.93
N MET A 215 18.03 -3.74 8.06
CA MET A 215 19.18 -4.43 7.45
C MET A 215 20.49 -4.19 8.22
N GLN A 216 20.81 -2.94 8.53
CA GLN A 216 22.18 -2.53 8.88
C GLN A 216 22.30 -1.91 10.28
N SER A 217 21.18 -1.67 10.97
CA SER A 217 21.17 -0.82 12.15
C SER A 217 21.35 -1.58 13.47
N THR A 218 21.82 -0.84 14.48
CA THR A 218 21.92 -1.28 15.88
C THR A 218 20.53 -1.33 16.52
N PRO A 219 20.33 -2.06 17.65
CA PRO A 219 19.06 -2.09 18.36
C PRO A 219 18.51 -0.69 18.71
N SER A 220 19.40 0.28 19.02
CA SER A 220 19.04 1.67 19.29
C SER A 220 18.47 2.38 18.06
N ALA A 221 19.11 2.22 16.89
CA ALA A 221 18.60 2.79 15.65
C ALA A 221 17.28 2.16 15.20
N VAL A 222 17.07 0.86 15.45
CA VAL A 222 15.75 0.22 15.26
C VAL A 222 14.71 0.81 16.22
N ALA A 223 15.08 1.12 17.46
CA ALA A 223 14.18 1.75 18.43
C ALA A 223 13.77 3.17 18.03
N GLU A 224 14.72 3.96 17.52
CA GLU A 224 14.46 5.29 16.98
C GLU A 224 13.50 5.23 15.79
N GLU A 225 13.76 4.32 14.85
CA GLU A 225 12.88 4.18 13.68
C GLU A 225 11.48 3.71 14.09
N TRP A 226 11.37 2.78 15.05
CA TRP A 226 10.07 2.39 15.59
C TRP A 226 9.29 3.58 16.15
N ARG A 227 9.95 4.46 16.92
CA ARG A 227 9.30 5.67 17.46
C ARG A 227 8.77 6.57 16.33
N ARG A 228 9.56 6.77 15.27
CA ARG A 228 9.13 7.54 14.08
C ARG A 228 7.94 6.91 13.37
N LEU A 229 7.93 5.60 13.21
CA LEU A 229 6.81 4.89 12.59
C LEU A 229 5.54 4.99 13.43
N VAL A 230 5.63 4.84 14.76
CA VAL A 230 4.49 4.98 15.66
C VAL A 230 3.93 6.40 15.63
N GLN A 231 4.77 7.43 15.57
CA GLN A 231 4.34 8.83 15.46
C GLN A 231 3.50 9.05 14.20
N VAL A 232 4.03 8.65 13.03
CA VAL A 232 3.29 8.76 11.76
C VAL A 232 1.99 7.95 11.79
N TYR A 233 2.08 6.69 12.21
CA TYR A 233 0.94 5.80 12.27
C TYR A 233 -0.19 6.35 13.17
N SER A 234 0.17 7.07 14.24
CA SER A 234 -0.80 7.67 15.16
C SER A 234 -1.70 8.72 14.52
N CYS A 235 -1.28 9.29 13.39
CA CYS A 235 -2.05 10.28 12.63
C CYS A 235 -2.98 9.65 11.59
N LEU A 236 -2.92 8.32 11.39
CA LEU A 236 -3.67 7.63 10.34
C LEU A 236 -5.07 7.23 10.80
N GLU A 237 -5.96 7.12 9.82
CA GLU A 237 -7.34 6.74 10.00
C GLU A 237 -7.51 5.22 10.08
N LEU A 238 -8.29 4.80 11.06
CA LEU A 238 -8.78 3.43 11.19
C LEU A 238 -10.29 3.47 11.38
N SER A 239 -11.00 2.58 10.69
CA SER A 239 -12.45 2.46 10.84
C SER A 239 -12.84 2.04 12.26
N PHE A 240 -12.04 1.16 12.86
CA PHE A 240 -12.26 0.65 14.22
C PHE A 240 -11.03 0.92 15.07
N GLY A 241 -11.20 1.63 16.19
CA GLY A 241 -10.09 1.94 17.10
C GLY A 241 -9.39 0.68 17.66
N SER A 242 -10.09 -0.46 17.70
CA SER A 242 -9.55 -1.78 18.07
C SER A 242 -8.44 -2.25 17.13
N ASP A 243 -8.43 -1.79 15.87
CA ASP A 243 -7.46 -2.21 14.86
C ASP A 243 -6.10 -1.50 15.00
N LYS A 244 -6.00 -0.52 15.91
CA LYS A 244 -4.79 0.31 16.09
C LYS A 244 -3.54 -0.48 16.41
N LEU A 245 -3.64 -1.51 17.24
CA LEU A 245 -2.50 -2.36 17.59
C LEU A 245 -2.32 -3.52 16.60
N PRO A 246 -3.39 -4.25 16.18
CA PRO A 246 -3.28 -5.28 15.15
C PRO A 246 -2.60 -4.81 13.86
N ALA A 247 -2.94 -3.62 13.37
CA ALA A 247 -2.42 -3.09 12.12
C ALA A 247 -0.95 -2.64 12.17
N LEU A 248 -0.30 -2.64 13.33
CA LEU A 248 1.16 -2.45 13.47
C LEU A 248 1.92 -3.73 13.87
N SER A 249 1.20 -4.79 14.21
CA SER A 249 1.77 -5.98 14.86
C SER A 249 2.80 -6.72 14.00
N GLY A 250 2.65 -6.71 12.67
CA GLY A 250 3.60 -7.28 11.73
C GLY A 250 4.93 -6.52 11.70
N LEU A 251 4.88 -5.19 11.67
CA LEU A 251 6.07 -4.33 11.75
C LEU A 251 6.79 -4.52 13.08
N ALA A 252 6.04 -4.53 14.19
CA ALA A 252 6.56 -4.80 15.51
C ALA A 252 7.31 -6.14 15.58
N LYS A 253 6.69 -7.22 15.09
CA LYS A 253 7.32 -8.55 15.04
C LYS A 253 8.61 -8.56 14.22
N GLN A 254 8.68 -7.83 13.09
CA GLN A 254 9.92 -7.74 12.31
C GLN A 254 11.03 -6.98 13.05
N MET A 255 10.69 -5.87 13.69
CA MET A 255 11.66 -5.08 14.47
C MET A 255 12.11 -5.80 15.74
N ALA A 256 11.24 -6.58 16.39
CA ALA A 256 11.59 -7.39 17.58
C ALA A 256 12.77 -8.32 17.30
N LYS A 257 12.80 -8.95 16.12
CA LYS A 257 13.88 -9.86 15.71
C LYS A 257 15.25 -9.17 15.65
N ARG A 258 15.28 -7.84 15.53
CA ARG A 258 16.50 -7.02 15.48
C ARG A 258 16.84 -6.38 16.83
N ARG A 259 16.04 -6.64 17.88
CA ARG A 259 16.21 -6.09 19.23
C ARG A 259 16.17 -7.21 20.27
N PRO A 260 17.15 -8.13 20.25
CA PRO A 260 17.20 -9.21 21.23
C PRO A 260 17.23 -8.63 22.65
N GLY A 261 16.33 -9.10 23.51
CA GLY A 261 16.18 -8.62 24.89
C GLY A 261 15.14 -7.52 25.11
N ALA A 262 14.68 -6.83 24.06
CA ALA A 262 13.60 -5.85 24.17
C ALA A 262 12.24 -6.55 24.13
N ARG A 263 11.43 -6.40 25.19
CA ARG A 263 10.05 -6.92 25.25
C ARG A 263 9.11 -5.90 24.63
N TYR A 264 8.34 -6.33 23.62
CA TYR A 264 7.27 -5.53 23.02
C TYR A 264 6.07 -5.45 23.98
N LEU A 265 5.65 -4.24 24.34
CA LEU A 265 4.58 -3.91 25.28
C LEU A 265 3.50 -3.08 24.56
N ALA A 266 2.82 -3.70 23.60
CA ALA A 266 2.10 -2.97 22.55
C ALA A 266 3.08 -1.99 21.87
N VAL A 267 2.68 -0.76 21.57
CA VAL A 267 3.53 0.23 20.87
C VAL A 267 4.85 0.61 21.54
N VAL A 268 5.10 0.24 22.79
CA VAL A 268 6.34 0.58 23.53
C VAL A 268 7.22 -0.65 23.68
N TRP A 269 8.54 -0.47 23.80
CA TRP A 269 9.48 -1.55 24.11
C TRP A 269 10.06 -1.37 25.51
N SER A 270 10.36 -2.46 26.21
CA SER A 270 10.82 -2.44 27.60
C SER A 270 12.12 -1.65 27.85
N ASP A 271 12.95 -1.51 26.82
CA ASP A 271 14.22 -0.75 26.80
C ASP A 271 14.02 0.70 26.33
N SER A 272 12.80 1.10 25.99
CA SER A 272 12.47 2.47 25.61
C SER A 272 12.19 3.26 26.89
N GLY A 273 13.23 3.86 27.49
CA GLY A 273 13.03 4.78 28.61
C GLY A 273 12.05 5.89 28.22
N ASN A 274 10.98 6.10 29.00
CA ASN A 274 9.93 7.14 28.90
C ASN A 274 9.68 7.77 27.50
N GLY A 275 9.67 6.96 26.44
CA GLY A 275 9.37 7.41 25.09
C GLY A 275 7.86 7.68 24.91
N PRO A 276 7.44 8.43 23.88
CA PRO A 276 6.08 8.91 23.75
C PRO A 276 5.08 7.74 23.80
N ALA A 277 4.27 7.71 24.85
CA ALA A 277 3.08 6.88 24.87
C ALA A 277 2.19 7.31 23.69
N LEU A 278 1.57 6.35 22.99
CA LEU A 278 0.49 6.66 22.06
C LEU A 278 -0.46 7.62 22.77
N ASN A 279 -0.58 8.86 22.27
CA ASN A 279 -1.41 9.88 22.90
C ASN A 279 -2.82 9.29 23.12
N PRO A 280 -3.23 9.06 24.38
CA PRO A 280 -4.50 8.41 24.65
C PRO A 280 -5.61 9.45 24.59
N MET A 281 -5.72 10.23 23.50
CA MET A 281 -6.80 11.19 23.28
C MET A 281 -6.72 11.83 21.89
N VAL A 282 -7.16 11.12 20.86
CA VAL A 282 -7.88 11.76 19.75
C VAL A 282 -9.20 11.00 19.60
N PRO A 283 -10.34 11.57 20.04
CA PRO A 283 -11.63 10.94 19.87
C PRO A 283 -11.92 10.74 18.37
N PHE A 284 -12.16 9.50 17.97
CA PHE A 284 -12.71 9.17 16.67
C PHE A 284 -14.16 9.69 16.60
N GLY A 285 -14.50 10.49 15.58
CA GLY A 285 -15.89 10.90 15.40
C GLY A 285 -16.22 12.12 14.55
N VAL A 286 -15.26 12.83 13.93
CA VAL A 286 -15.59 13.96 13.06
C VAL A 286 -14.82 13.90 11.74
N SER A 287 -15.53 13.46 10.71
CA SER A 287 -15.24 13.76 9.31
C SER A 287 -15.13 15.28 9.12
N SER A 288 -14.24 15.68 8.21
CA SER A 288 -14.07 17.00 7.57
C SER A 288 -12.94 17.92 8.08
N ARG A 289 -11.87 17.96 7.25
CA ARG A 289 -11.24 19.18 6.71
C ARG A 289 -10.63 20.25 7.62
N ASN A 290 -10.44 20.03 8.92
CA ASN A 290 -9.93 21.08 9.82
C ASN A 290 -8.75 20.73 10.74
N ARG A 291 -8.00 19.65 10.49
CA ARG A 291 -6.74 19.42 11.23
C ARG A 291 -5.59 20.21 10.61
N ARG A 292 -5.61 21.53 10.81
CA ARG A 292 -4.42 22.40 10.75
C ARG A 292 -3.77 22.37 12.13
N GLY A 293 -2.65 21.68 12.25
CA GLY A 293 -1.89 21.59 13.49
C GLY A 293 -0.86 20.47 13.38
N ALA A 294 0.36 20.87 13.03
CA ALA A 294 1.55 20.03 12.99
C ALA A 294 1.65 19.16 14.25
N CYS A 295 1.93 17.87 14.06
CA CYS A 295 2.38 16.99 15.13
C CYS A 295 3.89 17.18 15.27
N ASP A 296 4.30 18.14 16.10
CA ASP A 296 5.66 18.19 16.66
C ASP A 296 5.84 17.13 17.77
#